data_AF-A0A9P8UW45-F1
#
_entry.id   AF-A0A9P8UW45-F1
#
_cell.length_a   1.000
_cell.length_b   1.000
_cell.length_c   1.000
_cell.angle_alpha   90.00
_cell.angle_beta   90.00
_cell.angle_gamma   90.00
#
_symmetry.space_group_name_H-M   'P 1'
#
loop_
_entity.id
_entity.type
_entity.pdbx_description
1 polymer ?
#
loop_
_entity_poly.entity_id
_entity_poly.type
_entity_poly.pdbx_seq_one_letter_code
_entity_poly.pdbx_strand_id
1 'polypeptide(L)'
;MILRGTSAHHLGPKLRFTGAALQLRHIQPLRQKAELPFRRNLSYSCTQLTKRVLHANSTTMAATDATVARTWDKRPPYASIEGAETFEKKLEGKCQCGRVKYWLSRDAPLTAKYCHCRGCQLLHGAPFQWAAIFHKEDMMFENGTKDLVFYNSGGNTLGHDLPCKVSCAHCRSPIFDEGRRMVLLFPTLIRFEDKKQRDKFSPQCHIFYGSRVVDIPDGKPKWDGLDSSSLLLDDMP
;
A
#
# COMPACT_ATOMS: atom_id res chain seq x y z
N MET A 1 20.15 -76.16 -26.07
CA MET A 1 20.32 -76.67 -27.45
C MET A 1 19.58 -75.69 -28.37
N ILE A 2 20.27 -74.63 -28.82
CA ILE A 2 20.54 -74.29 -30.25
C ILE A 2 19.24 -74.29 -31.08
N LEU A 3 18.77 -73.14 -31.60
CA LEU A 3 19.14 -72.51 -32.90
C LEU A 3 18.77 -71.01 -32.87
N ARG A 4 19.69 -70.05 -33.16
CA ARG A 4 19.87 -69.33 -34.45
C ARG A 4 18.51 -69.03 -35.14
N GLY A 5 18.05 -67.81 -35.41
CA GLY A 5 18.68 -66.50 -35.65
C GLY A 5 18.16 -66.00 -37.01
N THR A 6 17.40 -64.89 -37.05
CA THR A 6 17.14 -64.13 -38.28
C THR A 6 16.85 -62.66 -37.97
N SER A 7 17.58 -61.80 -38.65
CA SER A 7 17.52 -60.34 -38.65
C SER A 7 16.31 -59.83 -39.45
N ALA A 8 15.68 -58.73 -39.00
CA ALA A 8 14.88 -57.87 -39.86
C ALA A 8 15.05 -56.41 -39.42
N HIS A 9 15.58 -55.61 -40.34
CA HIS A 9 15.80 -54.18 -40.25
C HIS A 9 14.49 -53.41 -40.45
N HIS A 10 14.20 -52.41 -39.60
CA HIS A 10 13.45 -51.22 -40.02
C HIS A 10 13.81 -49.97 -39.18
N LEU A 11 14.70 -49.18 -39.80
CA LEU A 11 14.84 -47.72 -39.83
C LEU A 11 14.05 -46.87 -38.81
N GLY A 12 14.71 -46.49 -37.71
CA GLY A 12 14.45 -45.25 -36.99
C GLY A 12 15.32 -44.10 -37.54
N PRO A 13 14.89 -42.83 -37.47
CA PRO A 13 15.66 -41.71 -38.00
C PRO A 13 16.92 -41.46 -37.15
N LYS A 14 18.08 -41.58 -37.80
CA LYS A 14 19.39 -41.19 -37.25
C LYS A 14 19.46 -39.67 -37.12
N LEU A 15 19.34 -39.12 -35.91
CA LEU A 15 19.88 -37.80 -35.64
C LEU A 15 21.41 -37.89 -35.71
N ARG A 16 21.98 -37.26 -36.74
CA ARG A 16 23.41 -37.03 -36.87
C ARG A 16 23.81 -35.97 -35.83
N PHE A 17 24.53 -36.38 -34.80
CA PHE A 17 25.34 -35.46 -34.02
C PHE A 17 26.59 -35.11 -34.83
N THR A 18 26.57 -33.97 -35.51
CA THR A 18 27.81 -33.34 -36.02
C THR A 18 28.54 -32.75 -34.82
N GLY A 19 29.64 -33.40 -34.41
CA GLY A 19 30.57 -32.86 -33.43
C GLY A 19 31.26 -31.61 -33.99
N ALA A 20 30.80 -30.44 -33.59
CA ALA A 20 31.58 -29.22 -33.68
C ALA A 20 32.49 -29.17 -32.45
N ALA A 21 33.80 -29.38 -32.68
CA ALA A 21 34.82 -29.17 -31.66
C ALA A 21 34.80 -27.70 -31.23
N LEU A 22 34.42 -27.45 -29.98
CA LEU A 22 34.50 -26.13 -29.37
C LEU A 22 35.99 -25.83 -29.11
N GLN A 23 36.64 -25.12 -30.03
CA GLN A 23 37.94 -24.51 -29.76
C GLN A 23 37.77 -23.45 -28.67
N LEU A 24 38.24 -23.74 -27.46
CA LEU A 24 38.45 -22.75 -26.42
C LEU A 24 39.51 -21.75 -26.90
N ARG A 25 39.04 -20.63 -27.46
CA ARG A 25 39.92 -19.47 -27.71
C ARG A 25 40.20 -18.80 -26.37
N HIS A 26 41.46 -18.79 -26.01
CA HIS A 26 42.01 -17.98 -24.93
C HIS A 26 41.60 -16.51 -25.12
N ILE A 27 40.70 -16.00 -24.29
CA ILE A 27 40.40 -14.58 -24.20
C ILE A 27 41.47 -13.95 -23.30
N GLN A 28 42.42 -13.24 -23.90
CA GLN A 28 43.34 -12.37 -23.18
C GLN A 28 42.57 -11.16 -22.62
N PRO A 29 42.83 -10.73 -21.37
CA PRO A 29 42.17 -9.56 -20.81
C PRO A 29 42.78 -8.27 -21.42
N LEU A 30 41.95 -7.51 -22.12
CA LEU A 30 42.25 -6.13 -22.51
C LEU A 30 42.29 -5.24 -21.25
N ARG A 31 43.49 -4.94 -20.77
CA ARG A 31 43.74 -3.85 -19.81
C ARG A 31 43.60 -2.51 -20.53
N GLN A 32 42.45 -1.86 -20.43
CA GLN A 32 42.35 -0.41 -20.62
C GLN A 32 42.46 0.28 -19.25
N LYS A 33 43.55 1.01 -19.03
CA LYS A 33 43.69 1.95 -17.92
C LYS A 33 42.92 3.22 -18.27
N ALA A 34 41.80 3.45 -17.59
CA ALA A 34 41.21 4.78 -17.46
C ALA A 34 41.37 5.20 -16.00
N GLU A 35 42.37 6.03 -15.72
CA GLU A 35 42.57 6.66 -14.43
C GLU A 35 41.54 7.79 -14.26
N LEU A 36 40.56 7.58 -13.38
CA LEU A 36 39.65 8.62 -12.91
C LEU A 36 40.23 9.22 -11.61
N PRO A 37 40.39 10.55 -11.51
CA PRO A 37 40.94 11.16 -10.31
C PRO A 37 39.95 11.09 -9.15
N PHE A 38 40.32 10.33 -8.13
CA PHE A 38 39.68 10.28 -6.81
C PHE A 38 39.86 11.64 -6.10
N ARG A 39 38.87 12.54 -6.21
CA ARG A 39 38.81 13.75 -5.38
C ARG A 39 38.05 13.49 -4.08
N ARG A 40 38.77 13.66 -2.98
CA ARG A 40 38.31 13.60 -1.59
C ARG A 40 37.37 14.76 -1.24
N ASN A 41 36.41 14.44 -0.37
CA ASN A 41 35.72 15.29 0.62
C ASN A 41 34.91 16.50 0.12
N LEU A 42 33.59 16.34 0.07
CA LEU A 42 32.66 17.43 0.41
C LEU A 42 31.78 17.00 1.59
N SER A 43 32.14 17.47 2.77
CA SER A 43 31.23 17.56 3.91
C SER A 43 30.23 18.70 3.65
N TYR A 44 28.98 18.37 3.37
CA TYR A 44 27.93 19.38 3.30
C TYR A 44 27.43 19.68 4.73
N SER A 45 28.09 20.66 5.37
CA SER A 45 27.58 21.30 6.58
C SER A 45 26.40 22.19 6.20
N CYS A 46 25.20 21.74 6.53
CA CYS A 46 23.97 22.52 6.40
C CYS A 46 23.89 23.52 7.57
N THR A 47 24.54 24.68 7.42
CA THR A 47 24.32 25.81 8.32
C THR A 47 24.56 27.12 7.58
N GLN A 48 23.59 28.03 7.75
CA GLN A 48 23.61 29.47 7.44
C GLN A 48 23.29 29.90 6.00
N LEU A 49 21.99 30.09 5.76
CA LEU A 49 21.50 31.22 4.96
C LEU A 49 20.29 31.83 5.70
N THR A 50 20.59 32.80 6.56
CA THR A 50 19.60 33.62 7.26
C THR A 50 19.41 34.96 6.55
N LYS A 51 18.16 35.45 6.55
CA LYS A 51 17.70 36.84 6.30
C LYS A 51 17.75 37.27 4.82
N ARG A 52 16.75 37.90 4.21
CA ARG A 52 15.50 38.55 4.63
C ARG A 52 14.69 38.76 3.34
N VAL A 53 13.44 38.32 3.28
CA VAL A 53 12.40 39.05 2.54
C VAL A 53 11.28 39.27 3.55
N LEU A 54 11.01 40.55 3.77
CA LEU A 54 10.18 41.10 4.81
C LEU A 54 8.86 41.54 4.16
N HIS A 55 7.76 41.25 4.87
CA HIS A 55 6.43 41.88 4.79
C HIS A 55 5.58 41.65 3.53
N ALA A 56 4.64 40.72 3.65
CA ALA A 56 3.30 40.88 3.10
C ALA A 56 2.26 40.32 4.09
N ASN A 57 1.64 41.24 4.82
CA ASN A 57 0.32 41.22 5.46
C ASN A 57 -0.15 39.93 6.15
N SER A 58 0.19 39.86 7.44
CA SER A 58 -0.55 39.09 8.45
C SER A 58 -1.91 39.74 8.69
N THR A 59 -2.91 39.37 7.89
CA THR A 59 -4.31 39.54 8.28
C THR A 59 -4.66 38.40 9.21
N THR A 60 -4.66 38.69 10.50
CA THR A 60 -5.24 37.84 11.54
C THR A 60 -6.71 37.61 11.21
N MET A 61 -7.03 36.51 10.53
CA MET A 61 -8.38 35.97 10.57
C MET A 61 -8.55 35.36 11.96
N ALA A 62 -9.22 36.13 12.80
CA ALA A 62 -9.68 35.71 14.11
C ALA A 62 -10.27 34.31 14.04
N ALA A 63 -9.91 33.48 15.02
CA ALA A 63 -10.54 32.22 15.29
C ALA A 63 -12.04 32.45 15.50
N THR A 64 -12.83 32.27 14.45
CA THR A 64 -14.29 32.25 14.57
C THR A 64 -14.75 30.81 14.60
N ASP A 65 -15.32 30.50 15.76
CA ASP A 65 -16.27 29.43 16.01
C ASP A 65 -15.73 28.03 16.35
N ALA A 66 -15.08 27.95 17.51
CA ALA A 66 -14.75 26.72 18.21
C ALA A 66 -15.94 26.15 19.03
N THR A 67 -17.20 26.46 18.69
CA THR A 67 -18.36 26.12 19.54
C THR A 67 -19.54 25.43 18.86
N VAL A 68 -19.41 24.97 17.61
CA VAL A 68 -20.26 23.84 17.18
C VAL A 68 -19.71 22.60 17.86
N ALA A 69 -20.40 22.11 18.89
CA ALA A 69 -20.02 20.90 19.60
C ALA A 69 -19.70 19.79 18.60
N ARG A 70 -18.43 19.38 18.52
CA ARG A 70 -18.04 18.23 17.72
C ARG A 70 -18.81 17.03 18.28
N THR A 71 -19.73 16.50 17.48
CA THR A 71 -20.53 15.32 17.85
C THR A 71 -20.03 14.07 17.13
N TRP A 72 -19.25 14.23 16.06
CA TRP A 72 -18.72 13.14 15.26
C TRP A 72 -17.56 12.41 15.94
N ASP A 73 -16.75 13.13 16.72
CA ASP A 73 -15.59 12.60 17.48
C ASP A 73 -16.01 11.76 18.68
N LYS A 74 -17.31 11.76 19.01
CA LYS A 74 -17.93 10.88 20.02
C LYS A 74 -18.60 9.65 19.41
N ARG A 75 -18.54 9.47 18.09
CA ARG A 75 -19.13 8.33 17.37
C ARG A 75 -18.03 7.39 16.88
N PRO A 76 -18.33 6.11 16.62
CA PRO A 76 -17.37 5.21 15.99
C PRO A 76 -16.76 5.80 14.70
N PRO A 77 -15.43 5.63 14.48
CA PRO A 77 -14.49 4.84 15.28
C PRO A 77 -13.79 5.61 16.43
N TYR A 78 -14.28 6.80 16.80
CA TYR A 78 -13.62 7.73 17.74
C TYR A 78 -14.17 7.71 19.17
N ALA A 79 -15.33 7.08 19.38
CA ALA A 79 -15.96 6.96 20.70
C ALA A 79 -15.02 6.28 21.72
N SER A 80 -15.02 6.75 22.96
CA SER A 80 -14.19 6.18 24.03
C SER A 80 -14.68 4.82 24.50
N ILE A 81 -13.75 4.01 25.02
CA ILE A 81 -14.00 2.64 25.52
C ILE A 81 -14.98 2.63 26.72
N GLU A 82 -15.02 3.73 27.49
CA GLU A 82 -15.77 3.83 28.75
C GLU A 82 -17.29 3.66 28.61
N GLY A 83 -17.84 3.66 27.39
CA GLY A 83 -19.26 3.37 27.11
C GLY A 83 -19.51 2.16 26.20
N ALA A 84 -18.48 1.40 25.84
CA ALA A 84 -18.57 0.28 24.90
C ALA A 84 -18.51 -1.07 25.63
N GLU A 85 -19.57 -1.43 26.37
CA GLU A 85 -19.65 -2.69 27.14
C GLU A 85 -19.53 -3.96 26.27
N THR A 86 -19.48 -3.85 24.93
CA THR A 86 -19.50 -4.99 23.99
C THR A 86 -18.37 -4.99 22.94
N PHE A 87 -17.37 -4.10 23.00
CA PHE A 87 -16.28 -4.10 22.00
C PHE A 87 -15.17 -5.11 22.37
N GLU A 88 -15.19 -6.28 21.74
CA GLU A 88 -14.11 -7.27 21.84
C GLU A 88 -12.87 -6.78 21.07
N LYS A 89 -11.68 -6.79 21.68
CA LYS A 89 -10.42 -6.36 21.02
C LYS A 89 -9.71 -7.53 20.36
N LYS A 90 -9.97 -7.79 19.07
CA LYS A 90 -9.37 -8.92 18.35
C LYS A 90 -8.04 -8.59 17.70
N LEU A 91 -7.94 -7.43 17.05
CA LEU A 91 -6.76 -7.03 16.29
C LEU A 91 -6.25 -5.67 16.72
N GLU A 92 -4.96 -5.57 17.00
CA GLU A 92 -4.27 -4.30 17.25
C GLU A 92 -3.76 -3.71 15.93
N GLY A 93 -3.96 -2.42 15.72
CA GLY A 93 -3.22 -1.64 14.74
C GLY A 93 -2.61 -0.39 15.34
N LYS A 94 -1.47 0.05 14.80
CA LYS A 94 -0.78 1.25 15.26
C LYS A 94 -0.05 1.96 14.13
N CYS A 95 0.06 3.28 14.23
CA CYS A 95 0.91 4.04 13.32
C CYS A 95 2.40 3.75 13.57
N GLN A 96 3.27 4.18 12.65
CA GLN A 96 4.72 3.92 12.72
C GLN A 96 5.36 4.41 14.02
N CYS A 97 4.96 5.59 14.53
CA CYS A 97 5.48 6.12 15.79
C CYS A 97 4.78 5.58 17.04
N GLY A 98 3.71 4.78 16.90
CA GLY A 98 2.97 4.19 18.01
C GLY A 98 2.11 5.15 18.83
N ARG A 99 2.06 6.46 18.50
CA ARG A 99 1.19 7.44 19.18
C ARG A 99 -0.29 7.19 18.95
N VAL A 100 -0.62 6.72 17.74
CA VAL A 100 -1.97 6.30 17.38
C VAL A 100 -2.04 4.78 17.46
N LYS A 101 -2.98 4.29 18.26
CA LYS A 101 -3.32 2.89 18.42
C LYS A 101 -4.83 2.71 18.30
N TYR A 102 -5.23 1.62 17.67
CA TYR A 102 -6.63 1.27 17.47
C TYR A 102 -6.83 -0.24 17.52
N TRP A 103 -8.08 -0.63 17.69
CA TRP A 103 -8.51 -2.01 17.80
C TRP A 103 -9.60 -2.31 16.77
N LEU A 104 -9.64 -3.55 16.30
CA LEU A 104 -10.76 -4.09 15.52
C LEU A 104 -11.46 -5.19 16.31
N SER A 105 -12.79 -5.21 16.26
CA SER A 105 -13.62 -6.24 16.88
C SER A 105 -13.89 -7.44 15.98
N ARG A 106 -13.46 -7.35 14.72
CA ARG A 106 -13.49 -8.41 13.74
C ARG A 106 -12.08 -8.88 13.42
N ASP A 107 -11.93 -10.18 13.21
CA ASP A 107 -10.67 -10.82 12.81
C ASP A 107 -10.51 -10.94 11.28
N ALA A 108 -11.52 -10.52 10.51
CA ALA A 108 -11.52 -10.43 9.06
C ALA A 108 -12.36 -9.23 8.56
N PRO A 109 -11.93 -8.55 7.47
CA PRO A 109 -12.73 -7.50 6.85
C PRO A 109 -13.95 -8.05 6.14
N LEU A 110 -14.89 -7.18 5.79
CA LEU A 110 -16.01 -7.52 4.91
C LEU A 110 -15.51 -7.84 3.49
N THR A 111 -14.48 -7.10 3.05
CA THR A 111 -13.75 -7.35 1.80
C THR A 111 -12.44 -6.57 1.85
N ALA A 112 -11.47 -6.97 1.04
CA ALA A 112 -10.23 -6.22 0.83
C ALA A 112 -9.95 -6.06 -0.66
N LYS A 113 -9.37 -4.93 -1.05
CA LYS A 113 -9.17 -4.54 -2.46
C LYS A 113 -7.85 -3.81 -2.65
N TYR A 114 -7.28 -3.92 -3.85
CA TYR A 114 -6.25 -3.01 -4.31
C TYR A 114 -6.87 -1.90 -5.17
N CYS A 115 -6.63 -0.64 -4.79
CA CYS A 115 -7.10 0.53 -5.54
C CYS A 115 -5.94 1.18 -6.29
N HIS A 116 -6.11 1.34 -7.60
CA HIS A 116 -5.08 1.85 -8.52
C HIS A 116 -5.35 3.28 -8.97
N CYS A 117 -6.36 3.96 -8.42
CA CYS A 117 -6.67 5.31 -8.85
C CYS A 117 -5.51 6.28 -8.53
N ARG A 118 -5.39 7.34 -9.33
CA ARG A 118 -4.31 8.32 -9.18
C ARG A 118 -4.26 8.95 -7.78
N GLY A 119 -5.43 9.19 -7.17
CA GLY A 119 -5.52 9.74 -5.82
C GLY A 119 -4.89 8.81 -4.77
N CYS A 120 -5.20 7.51 -4.83
CA CYS A 120 -4.62 6.51 -3.95
C CYS A 120 -3.11 6.38 -4.16
N GLN A 121 -2.63 6.41 -5.41
CA GLN A 121 -1.20 6.37 -5.71
C GLN A 121 -0.45 7.56 -5.10
N LEU A 122 -0.98 8.78 -5.29
CA LEU A 122 -0.38 10.00 -4.78
C LEU A 122 -0.36 10.05 -3.26
N LEU A 123 -1.50 9.71 -2.63
CA LEU A 123 -1.64 9.77 -1.17
C LEU A 123 -0.72 8.78 -0.47
N HIS A 124 -0.53 7.59 -1.04
CA HIS A 124 0.29 6.53 -0.44
C HIS A 124 1.74 6.54 -0.91
N GLY A 125 2.07 7.28 -1.97
CA GLY A 125 3.37 7.18 -2.63
C GLY A 125 3.68 5.76 -3.11
N ALA A 126 2.66 5.01 -3.54
CA ALA A 126 2.74 3.60 -3.87
C ALA A 126 2.01 3.29 -5.19
N PRO A 127 2.33 2.18 -5.89
CA PRO A 127 1.65 1.80 -7.14
C PRO A 127 0.13 1.62 -6.98
N PHE A 128 -0.33 1.25 -5.77
CA PHE A 128 -1.73 1.08 -5.42
C PHE A 128 -1.89 1.14 -3.89
N GLN A 129 -3.13 1.32 -3.45
CA GLN A 129 -3.52 1.27 -2.04
C GLN A 129 -4.17 -0.07 -1.71
N TRP A 130 -3.84 -0.67 -0.57
CA TRP A 130 -4.53 -1.83 -0.01
C TRP A 130 -5.56 -1.39 1.02
N ALA A 131 -6.85 -1.58 0.73
CA ALA A 131 -7.95 -1.24 1.66
C ALA A 131 -8.67 -2.51 2.09
N ALA A 132 -8.89 -2.63 3.39
CA ALA A 132 -9.78 -3.60 4.01
C ALA A 132 -10.99 -2.87 4.60
N ILE A 133 -12.19 -3.32 4.24
CA ILE A 133 -13.43 -2.61 4.52
C ILE A 133 -14.06 -3.17 5.80
N PHE A 134 -14.37 -2.28 6.75
CA PHE A 134 -15.05 -2.58 8.01
C PHE A 134 -16.19 -1.58 8.24
N HIS A 135 -17.20 -1.96 9.04
CA HIS A 135 -18.12 -0.97 9.59
C HIS A 135 -17.37 -0.06 10.55
N LYS A 136 -17.85 1.18 10.74
CA LYS A 136 -17.23 2.11 11.69
C LYS A 136 -17.24 1.58 13.11
N GLU A 137 -18.29 0.84 13.45
CA GLU A 137 -18.54 0.21 14.74
C GLU A 137 -17.56 -0.93 15.03
N ASP A 138 -16.92 -1.49 14.00
CA ASP A 138 -15.94 -2.58 14.14
C ASP A 138 -14.53 -2.07 14.48
N MET A 139 -14.33 -0.76 14.54
CA MET A 139 -13.03 -0.12 14.78
C MET A 139 -13.13 0.89 15.91
N MET A 140 -12.10 0.95 16.76
CA MET A 140 -12.03 1.89 17.86
C MET A 140 -10.62 2.39 18.12
N PHE A 141 -10.43 3.70 18.23
CA PHE A 141 -9.17 4.28 18.68
C PHE A 141 -9.02 4.21 20.20
N GLU A 142 -7.81 3.93 20.68
CA GLU A 142 -7.53 3.89 22.12
C GLU A 142 -7.64 5.27 22.78
N ASN A 143 -7.30 6.34 22.05
CA ASN A 143 -7.30 7.72 22.55
C ASN A 143 -8.19 8.65 21.71
N GLY A 144 -9.31 8.14 21.18
CA GLY A 144 -10.23 8.89 20.34
C GLY A 144 -9.52 9.57 19.14
N THR A 145 -9.74 10.87 18.96
CA THR A 145 -9.17 11.65 17.85
C THR A 145 -7.76 12.18 18.11
N LYS A 146 -7.16 11.88 19.26
CA LYS A 146 -5.83 12.37 19.64
C LYS A 146 -4.78 11.90 18.63
N ASP A 147 -3.90 12.81 18.24
CA ASP A 147 -2.83 12.57 17.26
C ASP A 147 -3.33 12.17 15.85
N LEU A 148 -4.59 12.42 15.52
CA LEU A 148 -5.14 12.24 14.18
C LEU A 148 -5.17 13.56 13.40
N VAL A 149 -4.99 13.47 12.09
CA VAL A 149 -5.30 14.52 11.13
C VAL A 149 -6.26 14.01 10.08
N PHE A 150 -7.09 14.92 9.57
CA PHE A 150 -8.15 14.64 8.63
C PHE A 150 -7.96 15.49 7.37
N TYR A 151 -8.13 14.88 6.21
CA TYR A 151 -8.02 15.56 4.92
C TYR A 151 -9.15 15.11 3.98
N ASN A 152 -9.94 16.05 3.49
CA ASN A 152 -10.92 15.78 2.44
C ASN A 152 -10.30 16.10 1.07
N SER A 153 -10.10 15.07 0.25
CA SER A 153 -9.48 15.24 -1.06
C SER A 153 -10.39 15.90 -2.11
N GLY A 154 -11.72 15.84 -1.92
CA GLY A 154 -12.68 16.44 -2.87
C GLY A 154 -12.75 17.95 -2.75
N GLY A 155 -12.75 18.48 -1.52
CA GLY A 155 -12.68 19.91 -1.22
C GLY A 155 -11.26 20.44 -1.08
N ASN A 156 -10.25 19.57 -1.05
CA ASN A 156 -8.86 19.90 -0.74
C ASN A 156 -8.71 20.68 0.59
N THR A 157 -9.45 20.24 1.61
CA THR A 157 -9.54 20.91 2.91
C THR A 157 -9.02 20.02 4.02
N LEU A 158 -8.46 20.66 5.05
CA LEU A 158 -8.15 20.00 6.32
C LEU A 158 -9.42 19.99 7.20
N GLY A 159 -9.70 18.85 7.82
CA GLY A 159 -10.85 18.68 8.69
C GLY A 159 -11.64 17.41 8.41
N HIS A 160 -12.57 17.13 9.32
CA HIS A 160 -13.46 15.99 9.24
C HIS A 160 -14.67 16.34 8.37
N ASP A 161 -14.51 16.20 7.05
CA ASP A 161 -15.58 16.29 6.06
C ASP A 161 -15.59 15.00 5.23
N LEU A 162 -16.69 14.25 5.27
CA LEU A 162 -16.74 12.90 4.72
C LEU A 162 -17.03 12.90 3.20
N PRO A 163 -16.31 12.08 2.39
CA PRO A 163 -15.27 11.16 2.81
C PRO A 163 -13.92 11.86 3.08
N CYS A 164 -13.24 11.46 4.16
CA CYS A 164 -11.92 12.02 4.51
C CYS A 164 -10.86 10.93 4.65
N LYS A 165 -9.60 11.35 4.58
CA LYS A 165 -8.39 10.56 4.83
C LYS A 165 -7.96 10.78 6.27
N VAL A 166 -7.68 9.70 6.98
CA VAL A 166 -7.25 9.74 8.38
C VAL A 166 -5.82 9.24 8.50
N SER A 167 -4.95 10.09 9.06
CA SER A 167 -3.52 9.80 9.22
C SER A 167 -3.01 10.24 10.59
N CYS A 168 -1.86 9.71 11.00
CA CYS A 168 -1.19 10.19 12.21
C CYS A 168 -0.65 11.62 12.01
N ALA A 169 -0.97 12.53 12.94
CA ALA A 169 -0.49 13.91 12.96
C ALA A 169 1.04 14.02 13.05
N HIS A 170 1.69 13.02 13.65
CA HIS A 170 3.13 13.02 13.90
C HIS A 170 3.93 12.36 12.78
N CYS A 171 3.75 11.05 12.58
CA CYS A 171 4.54 10.29 11.60
C CYS A 171 3.90 10.22 10.21
N ARG A 172 2.69 10.77 10.04
CA ARG A 172 1.95 10.78 8.77
C ARG A 172 1.57 9.40 8.21
N SER A 173 1.74 8.32 8.99
CA SER A 173 1.23 7.00 8.58
C SER A 173 -0.25 7.12 8.21
N PRO A 174 -0.63 6.77 6.97
CA PRO A 174 -2.03 6.72 6.58
C PRO A 174 -2.69 5.55 7.30
N ILE A 175 -3.89 5.76 7.86
CA ILE A 175 -4.58 4.77 8.69
C ILE A 175 -5.77 4.19 7.95
N PHE A 176 -6.71 5.04 7.50
CA PHE A 176 -7.87 4.63 6.72
C PHE A 176 -8.52 5.80 5.97
N ASP A 177 -9.39 5.47 5.03
CA ASP A 177 -10.37 6.43 4.49
C ASP A 177 -11.71 6.26 5.18
N GLU A 178 -12.24 7.35 5.72
CA GLU A 178 -13.52 7.37 6.39
C GLU A 178 -14.64 7.66 5.38
N GLY A 179 -15.53 6.69 5.21
CA GLY A 179 -16.79 6.88 4.51
C GLY A 179 -17.92 7.26 5.47
N ARG A 180 -19.14 7.38 4.93
CA ARG A 180 -20.34 7.69 5.73
C ARG A 180 -20.65 6.62 6.78
N ARG A 181 -20.48 5.34 6.43
CA ARG A 181 -20.81 4.17 7.26
C ARG A 181 -19.66 3.18 7.46
N MET A 182 -18.61 3.29 6.64
CA MET A 182 -17.54 2.32 6.54
C MET A 182 -16.20 3.00 6.75
N VAL A 183 -15.21 2.24 7.22
CA VAL A 183 -13.79 2.60 7.12
C VAL A 183 -13.12 1.70 6.09
N LEU A 184 -12.27 2.29 5.25
CA LEU A 184 -11.38 1.57 4.35
C LEU A 184 -10.00 1.57 4.99
N LEU A 185 -9.79 0.62 5.90
CA LEU A 185 -8.58 0.48 6.71
C LEU A 185 -7.40 0.04 5.86
N PHE A 186 -6.21 0.57 6.14
CA PHE A 186 -4.96 0.13 5.50
C PHE A 186 -4.29 -0.96 6.34
N PRO A 187 -4.33 -2.24 5.92
CA PRO A 187 -3.96 -3.36 6.81
C PRO A 187 -2.47 -3.43 7.13
N THR A 188 -1.61 -2.67 6.43
CA THR A 188 -0.17 -2.59 6.70
C THR A 188 0.15 -2.16 8.13
N LEU A 189 -0.76 -1.47 8.81
CA LEU A 189 -0.59 -1.02 10.20
C LEU A 189 -1.09 -2.03 11.25
N ILE A 190 -1.72 -3.14 10.83
CA ILE A 190 -2.21 -4.18 11.73
C ILE A 190 -1.07 -5.09 12.16
N ARG A 191 -1.03 -5.42 13.44
CA ARG A 191 -0.15 -6.48 13.97
C ARG A 191 -0.82 -7.83 13.78
N PHE A 192 -0.38 -8.57 12.77
CA PHE A 192 -0.75 -9.98 12.60
C PHE A 192 0.17 -10.86 13.45
N GLU A 193 -0.39 -11.85 14.15
CA GLU A 193 0.34 -12.84 14.93
C GLU A 193 0.93 -13.93 14.03
N ASP A 194 0.17 -14.32 12.99
CA ASP A 194 0.59 -15.36 12.05
C ASP A 194 0.16 -15.07 10.60
N LYS A 195 0.61 -15.94 9.69
CA LYS A 195 0.25 -15.88 8.27
C LYS A 195 -1.25 -16.10 8.05
N LYS A 196 -1.90 -16.99 8.79
CA LYS A 196 -3.31 -17.34 8.62
C LYS A 196 -4.21 -16.13 8.88
N GLN A 197 -3.88 -15.34 9.89
CA GLN A 197 -4.57 -14.10 10.24
C GLN A 197 -4.36 -13.04 9.15
N ARG A 198 -3.12 -12.86 8.67
CA ARG A 198 -2.83 -11.94 7.55
C ARG A 198 -3.58 -12.34 6.28
N ASP A 199 -3.66 -13.63 5.97
CA ASP A 199 -4.28 -14.14 4.75
C ASP A 199 -5.79 -13.84 4.70
N LYS A 200 -6.47 -13.64 5.84
CA LYS A 200 -7.87 -13.15 5.91
C LYS A 200 -8.05 -11.75 5.31
N PHE A 201 -6.97 -10.97 5.19
CA PHE A 201 -6.97 -9.62 4.61
C PHE A 201 -6.54 -9.61 3.14
N SER A 202 -6.32 -10.78 2.54
CA SER A 202 -5.95 -10.90 1.12
C SER A 202 -6.98 -10.15 0.27
N PRO A 203 -6.55 -9.27 -0.65
CA PRO A 203 -7.47 -8.55 -1.51
C PRO A 203 -8.18 -9.54 -2.44
N GLN A 204 -9.43 -9.25 -2.75
CA GLN A 204 -10.29 -10.11 -3.58
C GLN A 204 -10.32 -9.64 -5.03
N CYS A 205 -10.00 -8.36 -5.28
CA CYS A 205 -9.96 -7.77 -6.62
C CYS A 205 -9.09 -6.50 -6.66
N HIS A 206 -8.90 -5.99 -7.87
CA HIS A 206 -8.30 -4.70 -8.15
C HIS A 206 -9.36 -3.77 -8.74
N ILE A 207 -9.45 -2.56 -8.23
CA ILE A 207 -10.35 -1.51 -8.73
C ILE A 207 -9.53 -0.36 -9.31
N PHE A 208 -10.10 0.35 -10.27
CA PHE A 208 -9.44 1.43 -11.02
C PHE A 208 -8.15 0.97 -11.74
N TYR A 209 -8.08 -0.30 -12.14
CA TYR A 209 -6.87 -0.94 -12.65
C TYR A 209 -6.39 -0.40 -14.01
N GLY A 210 -7.25 0.30 -14.76
CA GLY A 210 -6.83 1.07 -15.94
C GLY A 210 -5.81 2.18 -15.63
N SER A 211 -5.76 2.66 -14.37
CA SER A 211 -4.78 3.66 -13.90
C SER A 211 -3.50 3.04 -13.31
N ARG A 212 -3.31 1.71 -13.40
CA ARG A 212 -2.14 1.04 -12.83
C ARG A 212 -0.84 1.59 -13.44
N VAL A 213 0.20 1.60 -12.62
CA VAL A 213 1.58 1.96 -13.05
C VAL A 213 2.51 0.75 -13.14
N VAL A 214 2.03 -0.42 -12.71
CA VAL A 214 2.70 -1.72 -12.78
C VAL A 214 1.63 -2.78 -13.01
N ASP A 215 1.89 -3.74 -13.90
CA ASP A 215 1.03 -4.91 -14.11
C ASP A 215 1.16 -5.91 -12.95
N ILE A 216 0.04 -6.48 -12.51
CA ILE A 216 -0.05 -7.43 -11.39
C ILE A 216 -0.80 -8.69 -11.85
N PRO A 217 -0.07 -9.71 -12.33
CA PRO A 217 -0.65 -10.97 -12.80
C PRO A 217 -0.87 -11.92 -11.63
N ASP A 218 -1.83 -11.60 -10.76
CA ASP A 218 -2.14 -12.38 -9.55
C ASP A 218 -3.42 -13.23 -9.68
N GLY A 219 -4.01 -13.32 -10.88
CA GLY A 219 -5.22 -14.10 -11.15
C GLY A 219 -6.50 -13.54 -10.52
N LYS A 220 -6.46 -12.36 -9.90
CA LYS A 220 -7.64 -11.74 -9.28
C LYS A 220 -8.40 -10.86 -10.27
N PRO A 221 -9.74 -10.74 -10.14
CA PRO A 221 -10.52 -9.83 -10.97
C PRO A 221 -9.95 -8.40 -10.99
N LYS A 222 -9.80 -7.84 -12.19
CA LYS A 222 -9.31 -6.49 -12.44
C LYS A 222 -10.44 -5.65 -13.01
N TRP A 223 -10.80 -4.55 -12.36
CA TRP A 223 -11.91 -3.68 -12.77
C TRP A 223 -11.39 -2.31 -13.19
N ASP A 224 -11.89 -1.77 -14.29
CA ASP A 224 -11.51 -0.43 -14.78
C ASP A 224 -11.97 0.70 -13.85
N GLY A 225 -13.05 0.47 -13.11
CA GLY A 225 -13.58 1.35 -12.07
C GLY A 225 -13.85 0.57 -10.78
N LEU A 226 -15.04 0.78 -10.21
CA LEU A 226 -15.52 0.01 -9.06
C LEU A 226 -15.90 -1.41 -9.47
N ASP A 227 -15.69 -2.36 -8.57
CA ASP A 227 -16.04 -3.76 -8.75
C ASP A 227 -17.55 -3.93 -8.92
N SER A 228 -17.95 -4.88 -9.77
CA SER A 228 -19.35 -5.19 -10.10
C SER A 228 -20.12 -4.09 -10.85
N SER A 229 -19.51 -2.92 -11.10
CA SER A 229 -20.16 -1.79 -11.79
C SER A 229 -19.34 -1.19 -12.92
N SER A 230 -18.24 -1.83 -13.32
CA SER A 230 -17.35 -1.36 -14.38
C SER A 230 -16.88 -2.53 -15.25
N LEU A 231 -16.15 -2.22 -16.33
CA LEU A 231 -15.58 -3.21 -17.22
C LEU A 231 -14.56 -4.09 -16.48
N LEU A 232 -14.66 -5.41 -16.66
CA LEU A 232 -13.64 -6.35 -16.23
C LEU A 232 -12.50 -6.33 -17.27
N LEU A 233 -11.27 -6.17 -16.79
CA LEU A 233 -10.05 -6.11 -17.58
C LEU A 233 -9.31 -7.45 -17.52
N ASP A 234 -8.55 -7.74 -18.57
CA ASP A 234 -7.68 -8.91 -18.62
C ASP A 234 -6.52 -8.79 -17.62
N ASP A 235 -6.06 -9.93 -17.11
CA ASP A 235 -4.98 -10.00 -16.12
C ASP A 235 -3.61 -9.67 -16.74
N MET A 236 -3.49 -9.89 -18.06
CA MET A 236 -2.31 -9.62 -18.87
C MET A 236 -2.67 -8.63 -19.98
N PRO A 237 -1.79 -7.68 -20.32
CA PRO A 237 -1.97 -6.78 -21.46
C PRO A 237 -1.90 -7.51 -22.81
#